data_AF-A0A0N1NR21-F1
#
_entry.id   AF-A0A0N1NR21-F1
#
_cell.length_a   1.000
_cell.length_b   1.000
_cell.length_c   1.000
_cell.angle_alpha   90.00
_cell.angle_beta   90.00
_cell.angle_gamma   90.00
#
_symmetry.space_group_name_H-M   'P 1'
#
loop_
_entity.id
_entity.type
_entity.pdbx_description
1 polymer ?
#
loop_
_entity_poly.entity_id
_entity_poly.type
_entity_poly.pdbx_seq_one_letter_code
_entity_poly.pdbx_strand_id
1 'polypeptide(L)'
;MPDPRESRLPKWAQEELHRLRRDLAAECQQVEELKGNIPDSDTFVIDYLRSNAPLPRGSRIGFYPRPDSDHLRQQIQVYCESGRLRVQGDYALIVRPCASNSLTIELETYR
;
A
#
# COMPACT_ATOMS: atom_id res chain seq x y z
N MET A 1 -9.41 13.16 22.72
CA MET A 1 -10.45 12.70 23.66
C MET A 1 -11.74 13.47 23.38
N PRO A 2 -12.91 12.82 23.32
CA PRO A 2 -14.19 13.52 23.13
C PRO A 2 -14.46 14.45 24.32
N ASP A 3 -15.00 15.65 24.08
CA ASP A 3 -15.36 16.56 25.17
C ASP A 3 -16.56 15.95 25.93
N PRO A 4 -16.48 15.79 27.27
CA PRO A 4 -17.57 15.24 28.08
C PRO A 4 -18.89 16.04 27.99
N ARG A 5 -18.88 17.26 27.44
CA ARG A 5 -20.07 18.08 27.19
C ARG A 5 -20.87 17.62 25.96
N GLU A 6 -20.27 16.88 25.04
CA GLU A 6 -20.91 16.42 23.80
C GLU A 6 -22.03 15.40 24.05
N SER A 7 -21.87 14.55 25.07
CA SER A 7 -22.89 13.57 25.47
C SER A 7 -24.14 14.20 26.08
N ARG A 8 -24.05 15.48 26.48
CA ARG A 8 -25.17 16.26 27.04
C ARG A 8 -25.97 17.01 25.98
N LEU A 9 -25.53 17.01 24.72
CA LEU A 9 -26.24 17.65 23.63
C LEU A 9 -27.50 16.87 23.24
N PRO A 10 -28.54 17.51 22.70
CA PRO A 10 -29.65 16.81 22.04
C PRO A 10 -29.15 15.88 20.93
N LYS A 11 -29.83 14.74 20.70
CA LYS A 11 -29.41 13.74 19.70
C LYS A 11 -29.15 14.31 18.31
N TRP A 12 -30.00 15.22 17.84
CA TRP A 12 -29.83 15.88 16.55
C TRP A 12 -28.52 16.69 16.48
N ALA A 13 -28.11 17.33 17.58
CA ALA A 13 -26.89 18.12 17.65
C ALA A 13 -25.65 17.21 17.74
N GLN A 14 -25.76 16.04 18.37
CA GLN A 14 -24.70 15.02 18.34
C GLN A 14 -24.48 14.48 16.93
N GLU A 15 -25.57 14.13 16.22
CA GLU A 15 -25.52 13.65 14.84
C GLU A 15 -24.91 14.69 13.89
N GLU A 16 -25.31 15.95 14.04
CA GLU A 16 -24.76 17.07 13.28
C GLU A 16 -23.26 17.27 13.56
N LEU A 17 -22.84 17.18 14.83
CA LEU A 17 -21.43 17.30 15.21
C LEU A 17 -20.59 16.12 14.68
N HIS A 18 -21.14 14.91 14.66
CA HIS A 18 -20.51 13.75 14.03
C HIS A 18 -20.41 13.91 12.51
N ARG A 19 -21.43 14.47 11.85
CA ARG A 19 -21.39 14.81 10.43
C ARG A 19 -20.27 15.81 10.14
N LEU A 20 -20.28 16.96 10.82
CA LEU A 20 -19.28 18.02 10.66
C LEU A 20 -17.85 17.51 10.91
N ARG A 21 -17.65 16.60 11.86
CA ARG A 21 -16.34 15.96 12.08
C ARG A 21 -15.87 15.10 10.93
N ARG A 22 -16.79 14.34 10.30
CA ARG A 22 -16.46 13.54 9.12
C ARG A 22 -16.13 14.44 7.94
N ASP A 23 -16.91 15.50 7.75
CA ASP A 23 -16.70 16.44 6.65
C ASP A 23 -15.36 17.19 6.83
N LEU A 24 -15.07 17.66 8.05
CA LEU A 24 -13.78 18.28 8.38
C LEU A 24 -12.60 17.31 8.15
N ALA A 25 -12.74 16.04 8.52
CA ALA A 25 -11.69 15.05 8.31
C ALA A 25 -11.44 14.80 6.81
N ALA A 26 -12.52 14.71 6.00
CA ALA A 26 -12.42 14.55 4.56
C ALA A 26 -11.79 15.78 3.89
N GLU A 27 -12.17 16.99 4.32
CA GLU A 27 -11.65 18.24 3.75
C GLU A 27 -10.20 18.49 4.17
N CYS A 28 -9.82 18.18 5.42
CA CYS A 28 -8.43 18.17 5.84
C CYS A 28 -7.59 17.19 5.01
N GLN A 29 -8.09 15.98 4.75
CA GLN A 29 -7.41 15.01 3.90
C GLN A 29 -7.22 15.57 2.48
N GLN A 30 -8.27 16.13 1.88
CA GLN A 30 -8.21 16.71 0.54
C GLN A 30 -7.27 17.92 0.46
N VAL A 31 -7.22 18.75 1.50
CA VAL A 31 -6.28 19.87 1.61
C VAL A 31 -4.84 19.37 1.75
N GLU A 32 -4.58 18.30 2.49
CA GLU A 32 -3.25 17.68 2.59
C GLU A 32 -2.81 17.04 1.26
N GLU A 33 -3.74 16.45 0.50
CA GLU A 33 -3.51 15.97 -0.87
C GLU A 33 -3.13 17.14 -1.79
N LEU A 34 -3.92 18.22 -1.78
CA LEU A 34 -3.69 19.41 -2.62
C LEU A 34 -2.40 20.17 -2.25
N LYS A 35 -2.01 20.15 -0.98
CA LYS A 35 -0.74 20.73 -0.50
C LYS A 35 0.48 19.90 -0.89
N GLY A 36 0.29 18.70 -1.45
CA GLY A 36 1.38 17.78 -1.78
C GLY A 36 2.03 17.14 -0.55
N ASN A 37 1.38 17.22 0.61
CA ASN A 37 1.83 16.53 1.83
C ASN A 37 1.52 15.03 1.77
N ILE A 38 0.58 14.63 0.92
CA ILE A 38 0.36 13.23 0.56
C ILE A 38 1.19 12.94 -0.69
N PRO A 39 2.17 12.02 -0.60
CA PRO A 39 2.96 11.63 -1.76
C PRO A 39 2.05 11.07 -2.84
N ASP A 40 2.11 11.61 -4.05
CA ASP A 40 1.45 11.02 -5.22
C ASP A 40 2.15 9.70 -5.57
N SER A 41 1.73 8.63 -4.89
CA SER A 41 2.40 7.34 -4.88
C SER A 41 1.40 6.20 -4.83
N ASP A 42 1.60 5.23 -5.72
CA ASP A 42 0.88 3.95 -5.77
C ASP A 42 1.72 2.79 -5.20
N THR A 43 2.95 3.08 -4.77
CA THR A 43 3.97 2.08 -4.44
C THR A 43 4.78 2.55 -3.23
N PHE A 44 4.84 1.72 -2.18
CA PHE A 44 5.53 2.05 -0.94
C PHE A 44 6.59 1.00 -0.62
N VAL A 45 7.73 1.43 -0.09
CA VAL A 45 8.69 0.55 0.58
C VAL A 45 8.30 0.49 2.06
N ILE A 46 7.85 -0.68 2.48
CA ILE A 46 7.46 -0.94 3.88
C ILE A 46 8.69 -1.49 4.60
N ASP A 47 9.15 -0.78 5.62
CA ASP A 47 10.18 -1.23 6.56
C ASP A 47 9.50 -1.41 7.92
N TYR A 48 9.75 -2.51 8.61
CA TYR A 48 9.13 -2.75 9.93
C TYR A 48 9.64 -1.76 10.99
N LEU A 49 10.86 -1.26 10.82
CA LEU A 49 11.52 -0.35 11.78
C LEU A 49 11.35 1.13 11.43
N ARG A 50 10.93 1.47 10.21
CA ARG A 50 10.81 2.84 9.72
C ARG A 50 9.43 3.10 9.14
N SER A 51 9.00 4.36 9.13
CA SER A 51 7.77 4.74 8.42
C SER A 51 7.84 4.36 6.94
N ASN A 52 6.73 3.90 6.36
CA ASN A 52 6.63 3.56 4.95
C ASN A 52 7.15 4.70 4.06
N ALA A 53 8.08 4.39 3.16
CA ALA A 53 8.63 5.37 2.25
C ALA A 53 7.85 5.33 0.92
N PRO A 54 7.23 6.43 0.48
CA PRO A 54 6.55 6.50 -0.82
C PRO A 54 7.58 6.46 -1.96
N LEU A 55 7.26 5.75 -3.04
CA LEU A 55 7.99 5.85 -4.30
C LEU A 55 7.20 6.71 -5.30
N PRO A 56 7.84 7.31 -6.32
CA PRO A 56 7.12 8.04 -7.37
C PRO A 56 6.00 7.19 -7.98
N ARG A 57 4.85 7.79 -8.30
CA ARG A 57 3.75 7.10 -9.00
C ARG A 57 4.25 6.34 -10.22
N GLY A 58 3.80 5.10 -10.39
CA GLY A 58 4.20 4.20 -11.48
C GLY A 58 5.55 3.52 -11.26
N SER A 59 6.17 3.68 -10.08
CA SER A 59 7.35 2.91 -9.71
C SER A 59 7.04 1.42 -9.68
N ARG A 60 8.05 0.61 -9.99
CA ARG A 60 7.98 -0.85 -9.89
C ARG A 60 9.01 -1.33 -8.88
N ILE A 61 8.65 -2.30 -8.06
CA ILE A 61 9.60 -2.91 -7.14
C ILE A 61 10.30 -4.05 -7.89
N GLY A 62 11.60 -3.86 -8.15
CA GLY A 62 12.46 -4.88 -8.74
C GLY A 62 13.19 -5.68 -7.66
N PHE A 63 13.04 -7.01 -7.70
CA PHE A 63 13.81 -7.93 -6.89
C PHE A 63 14.85 -8.63 -7.76
N TYR A 64 16.09 -8.61 -7.28
CA TYR A 64 17.20 -9.34 -7.87
C TYR A 64 17.64 -10.38 -6.84
N PRO A 65 17.56 -11.69 -7.14
CA PRO A 65 18.14 -12.69 -6.29
C PRO A 65 19.66 -12.47 -6.25
N ARG A 66 20.28 -12.84 -5.13
CA ARG A 66 21.74 -12.74 -5.02
C ARG A 66 22.39 -13.58 -6.12
N PRO A 67 23.46 -13.08 -6.76
CA PRO A 67 24.17 -13.81 -7.80
C PRO A 67 25.02 -14.92 -7.18
N ASP A 68 24.37 -15.96 -6.68
CA ASP A 68 25.04 -17.21 -6.31
C ASP A 68 24.90 -18.16 -7.52
N SER A 69 25.99 -18.26 -8.30
CA SER A 69 26.22 -19.20 -9.42
C SER A 69 25.43 -19.02 -10.74
N ASP A 70 26.19 -18.77 -11.82
CA ASP A 70 25.94 -19.00 -13.27
C ASP A 70 24.62 -18.58 -13.94
N HIS A 71 23.61 -18.11 -13.23
CA HIS A 71 22.33 -17.75 -13.81
C HIS A 71 22.25 -16.24 -14.09
N LEU A 72 22.24 -15.93 -15.39
CA LEU A 72 22.02 -14.59 -15.94
C LEU A 72 20.77 -13.95 -15.31
N ARG A 73 20.98 -12.79 -14.68
CA ARG A 73 20.00 -11.75 -14.29
C ARG A 73 18.55 -12.25 -14.18
N GLN A 74 18.26 -12.98 -13.10
CA GLN A 74 16.88 -13.19 -12.71
C GLN A 74 16.33 -11.87 -12.16
N GLN A 75 15.30 -11.32 -12.78
CA GLN A 75 14.59 -10.15 -12.24
C GLN A 75 13.13 -10.51 -12.00
N ILE A 76 12.59 -10.06 -10.87
CA ILE A 76 11.15 -10.05 -10.61
C ILE A 76 10.71 -8.60 -10.45
N GLN A 77 9.75 -8.15 -11.26
CA GLN A 77 9.11 -6.84 -11.10
C GLN A 77 7.71 -7.02 -10.54
N VAL A 78 7.39 -6.25 -9.51
CA VAL A 78 6.06 -6.24 -8.89
C VAL A 78 5.51 -4.81 -8.89
N TYR A 79 4.28 -4.65 -9.34
CA TYR A 79 3.57 -3.37 -9.35
C TYR A 79 2.05 -3.57 -9.31
N CYS A 80 1.32 -2.57 -8.84
CA CYS A 80 -0.14 -2.54 -8.89
C CYS A 80 -0.62 -1.84 -10.16
N GLU A 81 -1.55 -2.45 -10.89
CA GLU A 81 -2.19 -1.85 -12.05
C GLU A 81 -3.67 -2.20 -12.07
N SER A 82 -4.55 -1.19 -12.13
CA SER A 82 -6.01 -1.38 -12.23
C SER A 82 -6.61 -2.30 -11.16
N GLY A 83 -6.17 -2.15 -9.90
CA GLY A 83 -6.63 -2.98 -8.78
C GLY A 83 -6.10 -4.42 -8.78
N ARG A 84 -5.11 -4.73 -9.63
CA ARG A 84 -4.46 -6.05 -9.71
C ARG A 84 -2.98 -5.93 -9.38
N LEU A 85 -2.46 -6.90 -8.65
CA LEU A 85 -1.02 -7.04 -8.48
C LEU A 85 -0.46 -7.73 -9.73
N ARG A 86 0.45 -7.07 -10.43
CA ARG A 86 1.21 -7.64 -11.54
C ARG A 86 2.58 -8.07 -11.05
N VAL A 87 2.92 -9.31 -11.37
CA VAL A 87 4.22 -9.92 -11.12
C VAL A 87 4.79 -10.37 -12.46
N GLN A 88 5.95 -9.85 -12.81
CA GLN A 88 6.67 -10.16 -14.04
C GLN A 88 8.02 -10.74 -13.67
N GLY A 89 8.43 -11.83 -14.33
CA GLY A 89 9.76 -12.40 -14.18
C GLY A 89 10.26 -12.94 -15.50
N ASP A 90 11.56 -13.18 -15.57
CA ASP A 90 12.21 -13.72 -16.78
C ASP A 90 11.96 -15.24 -16.96
N TYR A 91 11.50 -15.90 -15.90
CA TYR A 91 11.19 -17.34 -15.86
C TYR A 91 9.72 -17.57 -15.53
N ALA A 92 9.26 -18.80 -15.74
CA ALA A 92 7.94 -19.23 -15.29
C ALA A 92 7.82 -19.06 -13.76
N LEU A 93 6.63 -18.65 -13.31
CA LEU A 93 6.35 -18.39 -11.91
C LEU A 93 5.48 -19.51 -11.34
N ILE A 94 5.88 -20.06 -10.20
CA ILE A 94 5.08 -21.01 -9.43
C ILE A 94 4.43 -20.23 -8.29
N VAL A 95 3.09 -20.15 -8.30
CA VAL A 95 2.31 -19.50 -7.24
C VAL A 95 1.78 -20.56 -6.27
N ARG A 96 2.21 -20.51 -5.01
CA ARG A 96 1.74 -21.39 -3.94
C ARG A 96 0.88 -20.61 -2.95
N PRO A 97 -0.44 -20.84 -2.91
CA PRO A 97 -1.27 -20.36 -1.81
C PRO A 97 -0.79 -21.00 -0.49
N CYS A 98 -0.66 -20.21 0.58
CA CYS A 98 -0.22 -20.72 1.89
C CYS A 98 -1.40 -20.79 2.86
N ALA A 99 -1.81 -19.64 3.42
CA ALA A 99 -2.96 -19.50 4.32
C ALA A 99 -3.87 -18.36 3.83
N SER A 100 -5.07 -18.19 4.43
CA SER A 100 -6.25 -17.44 3.94
C SER A 100 -6.08 -16.11 3.19
N ASN A 101 -4.92 -15.45 3.28
CA ASN A 101 -4.58 -14.22 2.56
C ASN A 101 -3.09 -14.11 2.16
N SER A 102 -2.32 -15.21 2.16
CA SER A 102 -0.91 -15.21 1.77
C SER A 102 -0.62 -16.23 0.68
N LEU A 103 0.32 -15.85 -0.19
CA LEU A 103 0.86 -16.69 -1.24
C LEU A 103 2.36 -16.48 -1.33
N THR A 104 3.06 -17.52 -1.79
CA THR A 104 4.48 -17.48 -2.12
C THR A 104 4.61 -17.61 -3.63
N ILE A 105 5.49 -16.80 -4.24
CA ILE A 105 5.82 -16.87 -5.66
C ILE A 105 7.27 -17.27 -5.78
N GLU A 106 7.52 -18.34 -6.54
CA GLU A 106 8.86 -18.86 -6.81
C GLU A 106 9.16 -18.83 -8.30
N LEU A 107 10.43 -18.63 -8.66
CA LEU A 107 10.91 -18.78 -10.02
C LEU A 107 11.12 -20.26 -10.32
N GLU A 108 10.52 -20.75 -11.40
CA GLU A 108 10.79 -22.10 -11.89
C GLU A 108 12.23 -22.15 -12.39
N THR A 109 13.05 -22.96 -11.72
CA THR A 109 14.42 -23.24 -12.14
C THR A 109 14.38 -24.37 -13.16
N TYR A 110 14.68 -24.06 -14.42
CA TYR A 110 14.92 -25.13 -15.40
C TYR A 110 16.19 -25.90 -14.99
N ARG A 111 16.03 -27.20 -14.75
CA ARG A 111 17.14 -28.15 -14.60
C ARG A 111 17.59 -28.66 -15.96
#